data_AF-A0A2P8N7Z6-F1
#
_entry.id   AF-A0A2P8N7Z6-F1
#
_cell.length_a   1.000
_cell.length_b   1.000
_cell.length_c   1.000
_cell.angle_alpha   90.00
_cell.angle_beta   90.00
_cell.angle_gamma   90.00
#
_symmetry.space_group_name_H-M   'P 1'
#
loop_
_entity.id
_entity.type
_entity.pdbx_description
1 polymer ?
#
loop_
_entity_poly.entity_id
_entity_poly.type
_entity_poly.pdbx_seq_one_letter_code
_entity_poly.pdbx_strand_id
1 'polypeptide(L)'
;MNGALQVRRRRPHGGIRQGRPDRFCTGRSAGRLVLTSLVADIGGTKARIAIVEGQFQSEPQVLHCSEFGSLEDALRFAIGNAGVKVDRACIGVAAPVMGDEVNITNNNWTFSVSATKNRLGLDELLAVNDFAALASALPLLDEASLASIGGAQCRASMPQLIIGPGTGLGVATVLFGDTDAPVVLAGEGGYVTLPVHTDRELAVWQVLRSLFGRVSAERVLCGSGLVELYNALGVVDGVDGAQESSSYEIVKHGMADASSREREALDMFLSLLGDVAGNAALTLGARGGVFLNGDLLNELAPLLPGSALHSRFERKGRGRPFLADVGIFLITDRFAALKGCVRMLAGPGGGTRERRDSDAA
;
A
#
# COMPACT_ATOMS: atom_id res chain seq x y z
N MET A 1 -39.10 -4.91 -54.92
CA MET A 1 -38.82 -5.73 -56.10
C MET A 1 -37.37 -5.48 -56.50
N ASN A 2 -36.57 -6.56 -56.50
CA ASN A 2 -35.31 -6.85 -57.23
C ASN A 2 -34.40 -5.67 -57.65
N GLY A 3 -33.08 -5.66 -57.45
CA GLY A 3 -32.14 -6.70 -57.05
C GLY A 3 -30.71 -6.34 -57.51
N ALA A 4 -29.74 -7.04 -56.94
CA ALA A 4 -28.37 -7.31 -57.44
C ALA A 4 -27.41 -6.15 -57.78
N LEU A 5 -26.30 -6.06 -57.04
CA LEU A 5 -25.02 -5.62 -57.59
C LEU A 5 -23.99 -6.76 -57.46
N GLN A 6 -23.59 -7.30 -58.62
CA GLN A 6 -22.50 -8.26 -58.77
C GLN A 6 -21.14 -7.55 -58.74
N VAL A 7 -20.24 -8.13 -57.96
CA VAL A 7 -18.80 -7.85 -57.92
C VAL A 7 -18.13 -8.49 -59.15
N ARG A 8 -17.32 -7.73 -59.90
CA ARG A 8 -16.33 -8.27 -60.86
C ARG A 8 -14.91 -7.84 -60.47
N ARG A 9 -13.98 -8.78 -60.67
CA ARG A 9 -12.58 -8.79 -60.22
C ARG A 9 -11.60 -8.49 -61.36
N ARG A 10 -10.46 -7.86 -60.99
CA ARG A 10 -9.07 -7.94 -61.54
C ARG A 10 -8.83 -7.34 -62.95
N ARG A 11 -7.67 -6.80 -63.38
CA ARG A 11 -6.29 -6.37 -62.94
C ARG A 11 -5.62 -5.80 -64.26
N PRO A 12 -4.29 -5.50 -64.37
CA PRO A 12 -3.42 -4.50 -63.74
C PRO A 12 -2.59 -3.69 -64.80
N HIS A 13 -1.75 -2.74 -64.36
CA HIS A 13 -0.46 -2.27 -64.94
C HIS A 13 -0.17 -0.90 -64.27
N GLY A 14 0.98 -0.54 -63.70
CA GLY A 14 2.37 -0.89 -63.95
C GLY A 14 3.11 0.45 -64.05
N GLY A 15 4.09 0.72 -63.16
CA GLY A 15 4.87 1.95 -63.25
C GLY A 15 5.62 2.34 -61.98
N ILE A 16 6.87 1.88 -61.88
CA ILE A 16 7.86 2.33 -60.89
C ILE A 16 8.54 3.60 -61.45
N ARG A 17 8.60 4.69 -60.66
CA ARG A 17 9.56 5.79 -60.86
C ARG A 17 10.18 6.17 -59.52
N GLN A 18 11.51 6.12 -59.49
CA GLN A 18 12.39 6.55 -58.40
C GLN A 18 12.35 8.08 -58.26
N GLY A 19 12.19 8.58 -57.04
CA GLY A 19 12.31 9.99 -56.64
C GLY A 19 13.27 10.13 -55.46
N ARG A 20 14.05 11.23 -55.47
CA ARG A 20 15.21 11.57 -54.61
C ARG A 20 14.89 11.65 -53.10
N PRO A 21 15.89 11.51 -52.22
CA PRO A 21 15.68 11.69 -50.79
C PRO A 21 15.61 13.17 -50.43
N ASP A 22 14.44 13.63 -49.97
CA ASP A 22 14.31 14.92 -49.31
C ASP A 22 14.91 14.84 -47.90
N ARG A 23 15.69 15.87 -47.59
CA ARG A 23 16.41 16.07 -46.35
C ARG A 23 15.41 16.14 -45.18
N PHE A 24 15.44 15.14 -44.31
CA PHE A 24 14.81 15.22 -43.00
C PHE A 24 15.44 16.39 -42.22
N CYS A 25 14.66 17.45 -42.03
CA CYS A 25 14.90 18.42 -40.98
C CYS A 25 14.78 17.67 -39.65
N THR A 26 15.91 17.40 -39.00
CA THR A 26 15.97 16.89 -37.64
C THR A 26 15.48 17.97 -36.69
N GLY A 27 14.17 18.01 -36.46
CA GLY A 27 13.62 18.66 -35.28
C GLY A 27 14.23 17.99 -34.05
N ARG A 28 15.13 18.67 -33.35
CA ARG A 28 15.53 18.27 -32.00
C ARG A 28 14.25 18.22 -31.17
N SER A 29 13.80 17.03 -30.82
CA SER A 29 12.92 16.85 -29.68
C SER A 29 13.64 17.48 -28.49
N ALA A 30 13.08 18.51 -27.88
CA ALA A 30 13.52 18.98 -26.58
C ALA A 30 13.48 17.75 -25.65
N GLY A 31 14.66 17.24 -25.28
CA GLY A 31 14.77 16.12 -24.36
C GLY A 31 14.03 16.51 -23.09
N ARG A 32 12.99 15.76 -22.74
CA ARG A 32 12.35 15.92 -21.44
C ARG A 32 13.45 15.67 -20.41
N LEU A 33 13.82 16.69 -19.62
CA LEU A 33 14.75 16.53 -18.51
C LEU A 33 14.23 15.39 -17.64
N VAL A 34 14.97 14.29 -17.60
CA VAL A 34 14.69 13.19 -16.69
C VAL A 34 15.19 13.66 -15.33
N LEU A 35 14.26 14.10 -14.48
CA LEU A 35 14.61 14.56 -13.13
C LEU A 35 14.92 13.34 -12.26
N THR A 36 16.11 13.34 -11.68
CA THR A 36 16.54 12.32 -10.74
C THR A 36 15.89 12.59 -9.39
N SER A 37 15.17 11.61 -8.87
CA SER A 37 14.39 11.75 -7.64
C SER A 37 14.78 10.71 -6.62
N LEU A 38 14.76 11.06 -5.33
CA LEU A 38 14.84 10.12 -4.24
C LEU A 38 13.43 9.71 -3.83
N VAL A 39 13.18 8.41 -3.69
CA VAL A 39 11.97 7.90 -3.04
C VAL A 39 12.35 7.10 -1.82
N ALA A 40 11.60 7.27 -0.73
CA ALA A 40 11.84 6.52 0.48
C ALA A 40 10.55 6.04 1.16
N ASP A 41 10.68 4.94 1.86
CA ASP A 41 9.72 4.35 2.79
C ASP A 41 10.42 4.25 4.15
N ILE A 42 10.03 5.10 5.08
CA ILE A 42 10.67 5.30 6.38
C ILE A 42 9.77 4.72 7.48
N GLY A 43 10.17 3.55 7.99
CA GLY A 43 9.57 2.95 9.18
C GLY A 43 10.28 3.37 10.47
N GLY A 44 9.89 2.74 11.59
CA GLY A 44 10.56 2.97 12.87
C GLY A 44 12.00 2.40 12.90
N THR A 45 12.21 1.20 12.39
CA THR A 45 13.51 0.51 12.50
C THR A 45 14.35 0.55 11.22
N LYS A 46 13.70 0.56 10.06
CA LYS A 46 14.35 0.49 8.74
C LYS A 46 13.83 1.59 7.83
N ALA A 47 14.72 2.11 6.99
CA ALA A 47 14.40 2.99 5.88
C ALA A 47 14.77 2.30 4.57
N ARG A 48 13.84 2.25 3.62
CA ARG A 48 14.09 1.77 2.25
C ARG A 48 14.19 3.00 1.36
N ILE A 49 15.31 3.17 0.66
CA ILE A 49 15.58 4.37 -0.14
C ILE A 49 16.03 3.96 -1.53
N ALA A 50 15.46 4.57 -2.56
CA ALA A 50 15.92 4.42 -3.93
C ALA A 50 16.11 5.77 -4.61
N ILE A 51 17.07 5.83 -5.52
CA ILE A 51 17.21 6.92 -6.48
C ILE A 51 16.62 6.44 -7.79
N VAL A 52 15.72 7.24 -8.38
CA VAL A 52 14.96 6.91 -9.58
C VAL A 52 15.10 7.99 -10.64
N GLU A 53 15.14 7.56 -11.89
CA GLU A 53 15.12 8.42 -13.07
C GLU A 53 13.83 8.13 -13.84
N GLY A 54 12.75 8.81 -13.47
CA GLY A 54 11.41 8.59 -14.05
C GLY A 54 10.68 7.37 -13.49
N GLN A 55 11.23 6.16 -13.64
CA GLN A 55 10.61 4.92 -13.16
C GLN A 55 11.45 4.23 -12.07
N PHE A 56 10.78 3.51 -11.18
CA PHE A 56 11.43 2.65 -10.20
C PHE A 56 11.95 1.38 -10.88
N GLN A 57 13.27 1.26 -11.03
CA GLN A 57 13.92 0.14 -11.74
C GLN A 57 15.06 -0.51 -10.93
N SER A 58 15.41 0.05 -9.77
CA SER A 58 16.54 -0.40 -8.94
C SER A 58 16.07 -1.02 -7.62
N GLU A 59 16.85 -1.96 -7.11
CA GLU A 59 16.65 -2.48 -5.75
C GLU A 59 16.98 -1.37 -4.75
N PRO A 60 16.10 -1.08 -3.78
CA PRO A 60 16.32 0.00 -2.84
C PRO A 60 17.44 -0.35 -1.86
N GLN A 61 18.18 0.65 -1.43
CA GLN A 61 19.06 0.55 -0.27
C GLN A 61 18.20 0.43 0.99
N VAL A 62 18.51 -0.56 1.84
CA VAL A 62 17.87 -0.73 3.14
C VAL A 62 18.84 -0.26 4.21
N LEU A 63 18.45 0.77 4.96
CA LEU A 63 19.24 1.37 6.04
C LEU A 63 18.60 1.05 7.40
N HIS A 64 19.41 0.83 8.42
CA HIS A 64 18.92 0.74 9.79
C HIS A 64 18.86 2.13 10.40
N CYS A 65 17.69 2.55 10.89
CA CYS A 65 17.50 3.91 11.41
C CYS A 65 18.41 4.21 12.61
N SER A 66 18.77 3.19 13.40
CA SER A 66 19.70 3.32 14.53
C SER A 66 21.13 3.69 14.14
N GLU A 67 21.52 3.52 12.87
CA GLU A 67 22.86 3.85 12.38
C GLU A 67 23.03 5.34 12.05
N PHE A 68 21.92 6.11 12.04
CA PHE A 68 21.92 7.53 11.67
C PHE A 68 21.32 8.38 12.78
N GLY A 69 21.96 9.53 13.06
CA GLY A 69 21.49 10.47 14.07
C GLY A 69 20.17 11.16 13.70
N SER A 70 19.89 11.29 12.40
CA SER A 70 18.70 11.92 11.87
C SER A 70 18.27 11.34 10.52
N LEU A 71 17.03 11.62 10.13
CA LEU A 71 16.53 11.34 8.77
C LEU A 71 17.41 12.03 7.71
N GLU A 72 17.81 13.28 7.97
CA GLU A 72 18.63 14.06 7.03
C GLU A 72 19.97 13.36 6.76
N ASP A 73 20.60 12.78 7.78
CA ASP A 73 21.86 12.03 7.63
C ASP A 73 21.67 10.79 6.76
N ALA A 74 20.58 10.05 6.96
CA ALA A 74 20.27 8.87 6.16
C ALA A 74 20.01 9.23 4.69
N LEU A 75 19.25 10.30 4.43
CA LEU A 75 18.99 10.79 3.08
C LEU A 75 20.28 11.30 2.41
N ARG A 76 21.10 12.07 3.14
CA ARG A 76 22.38 12.59 2.65
C ARG A 76 23.35 11.47 2.31
N PHE A 77 23.40 10.42 3.13
CA PHE A 77 24.17 9.21 2.86
C PHE A 77 23.73 8.52 1.56
N ALA A 78 22.41 8.30 1.40
CA ALA A 78 21.87 7.67 0.19
C ALA A 78 22.16 8.49 -1.09
N ILE A 79 22.01 9.82 -1.02
CA ILE A 79 22.34 10.73 -2.13
C ILE A 79 23.84 10.68 -2.44
N GLY A 80 24.69 10.72 -1.41
CA GLY A 80 26.14 10.65 -1.58
C GLY A 80 26.62 9.37 -2.24
N ASN A 81 26.06 8.22 -1.84
CA ASN A 81 26.38 6.92 -2.44
C ASN A 81 25.97 6.80 -3.89
N ALA A 82 24.88 7.45 -4.29
CA ALA A 82 24.40 7.40 -5.66
C ALA A 82 25.31 8.19 -6.62
N GLY A 83 26.06 9.19 -6.13
CA GLY A 83 26.99 9.97 -6.93
C GLY A 83 26.33 10.83 -8.02
N VAL A 84 25.01 11.00 -7.96
CA VAL A 84 24.20 11.77 -8.91
C VAL A 84 23.52 12.95 -8.21
N LYS A 85 23.23 14.01 -8.96
CA LYS A 85 22.41 15.10 -8.44
C LYS A 85 20.98 14.61 -8.27
N VAL A 86 20.41 14.81 -7.10
CA VAL A 86 18.99 14.56 -6.82
C VAL A 86 18.27 15.89 -6.78
N ASP A 87 17.26 16.07 -7.61
CA ASP A 87 16.51 17.32 -7.69
C ASP A 87 15.29 17.30 -6.77
N ARG A 88 14.67 16.13 -6.58
CA ARG A 88 13.40 16.00 -5.86
C ARG A 88 13.39 14.78 -4.96
N ALA A 89 12.56 14.80 -3.93
CA ALA A 89 12.35 13.64 -3.08
C ALA A 89 10.90 13.46 -2.67
N CYS A 90 10.46 12.20 -2.53
CA CYS A 90 9.20 11.85 -1.87
C CYS A 90 9.44 10.75 -0.86
N ILE A 91 9.05 11.00 0.39
CA ILE A 91 9.27 10.11 1.51
C ILE A 91 7.92 9.76 2.14
N GLY A 92 7.60 8.46 2.16
CA GLY A 92 6.55 7.90 3.00
C GLY A 92 7.09 7.72 4.41
N VAL A 93 6.41 8.26 5.41
CA VAL A 93 6.81 8.15 6.82
C VAL A 93 5.72 7.47 7.63
N ALA A 94 6.12 6.57 8.52
CA ALA A 94 5.23 5.93 9.49
C ALA A 94 4.81 6.91 10.60
N ALA A 95 4.15 8.01 10.23
CA ALA A 95 3.64 9.04 11.13
C ALA A 95 2.54 9.88 10.44
N PRO A 96 1.69 10.56 11.24
CA PRO A 96 0.84 11.63 10.72
C PRO A 96 1.69 12.78 10.20
N VAL A 97 1.37 13.27 8.99
CA VAL A 97 2.01 14.45 8.39
C VAL A 97 0.98 15.57 8.29
N MET A 98 0.98 16.45 9.29
CA MET A 98 -0.03 17.52 9.44
C MET A 98 0.50 18.91 9.11
N GLY A 99 1.80 19.05 8.89
CA GLY A 99 2.47 20.32 8.68
C GLY A 99 3.95 20.13 8.35
N ASP A 100 4.76 21.15 8.63
CA ASP A 100 6.18 21.13 8.33
C ASP A 100 6.97 20.20 9.28
N GLU A 101 6.57 20.12 10.55
CA GLU A 101 7.22 19.27 11.55
C GLU A 101 6.62 17.86 11.56
N VAL A 102 7.49 16.86 11.50
CA VAL A 102 7.13 15.44 11.46
C VAL A 102 7.92 14.69 12.52
N ASN A 103 7.20 13.92 13.35
CA ASN A 103 7.76 13.02 14.36
C ASN A 103 7.50 11.59 13.91
N ILE A 104 8.55 10.85 13.58
CA ILE A 104 8.41 9.48 13.06
C ILE A 104 8.06 8.54 14.22
N THR A 105 7.04 7.69 14.02
CA THR A 105 6.59 6.78 15.09
C THR A 105 7.63 5.67 15.30
N ASN A 106 7.92 5.36 16.56
CA ASN A 106 8.84 4.29 16.97
C ASN A 106 10.29 4.49 16.54
N ASN A 107 10.72 5.74 16.31
CA ASN A 107 12.12 6.13 16.35
C ASN A 107 12.28 7.56 16.89
N ASN A 108 13.52 8.01 17.05
CA ASN A 108 13.84 9.31 17.64
C ASN A 108 14.00 10.43 16.60
N TRP A 109 13.59 10.22 15.35
CA TRP A 109 13.75 11.21 14.30
C TRP A 109 12.57 12.18 14.29
N THR A 110 12.91 13.46 14.42
CA THR A 110 12.02 14.60 14.21
C THR A 110 12.68 15.49 13.16
N PHE A 111 11.90 16.00 12.20
CA PHE A 111 12.41 16.88 11.16
C PHE A 111 11.36 17.86 10.65
N SER A 112 11.86 18.99 10.14
CA SER A 112 11.09 19.95 9.34
C SER A 112 11.26 19.62 7.87
N VAL A 113 10.15 19.43 7.14
CA VAL A 113 10.15 19.15 5.70
C VAL A 113 10.88 20.27 4.94
N SER A 114 10.56 21.54 5.22
CA SER A 114 11.16 22.69 4.57
C SER A 114 12.65 22.84 4.89
N ALA A 115 13.07 22.60 6.14
CA ALA A 115 14.48 22.65 6.53
C ALA A 115 15.28 21.52 5.87
N THR A 116 14.78 20.29 5.88
CA THR A 116 15.43 19.14 5.23
C THR A 116 15.54 19.35 3.73
N LYS A 117 14.49 19.85 3.06
CA LYS A 117 14.52 20.25 1.64
C LYS A 117 15.69 21.19 1.35
N ASN A 118 15.80 22.28 2.11
CA ASN A 118 16.82 23.31 1.91
C ASN A 118 18.24 22.78 2.17
N ARG A 119 18.44 22.00 3.23
CA ARG A 119 19.75 21.45 3.61
C ARG A 119 20.27 20.36 2.68
N LEU A 120 19.37 19.65 2.01
CA LEU A 120 19.69 18.67 0.97
C LEU A 120 19.77 19.30 -0.43
N GLY A 121 19.42 20.58 -0.58
CA GLY A 121 19.46 21.28 -1.86
C GLY A 121 18.42 20.78 -2.87
N LEU A 122 17.27 20.31 -2.39
CA LEU A 122 16.20 19.77 -3.22
C LEU A 122 15.28 20.88 -3.74
N ASP A 123 14.85 20.78 -5.00
CA ASP A 123 13.82 21.63 -5.60
C ASP A 123 12.44 21.32 -5.00
N GLU A 124 12.20 20.06 -4.63
CA GLU A 124 10.96 19.56 -4.04
C GLU A 124 11.24 18.45 -3.02
N LEU A 125 10.56 18.49 -1.88
CA LEU A 125 10.49 17.38 -0.93
C LEU A 125 9.03 17.19 -0.52
N LEU A 126 8.47 16.05 -0.88
CA LEU A 126 7.15 15.60 -0.42
C LEU A 126 7.35 14.65 0.76
N ALA A 127 6.89 15.02 1.94
CA ALA A 127 6.70 14.09 3.04
C ALA A 127 5.23 13.73 3.12
N VAL A 128 4.92 12.45 3.13
CA VAL A 128 3.56 11.92 3.19
C VAL A 128 3.50 10.79 4.18
N ASN A 129 2.30 10.50 4.71
CA ASN A 129 2.09 9.27 5.45
C ASN A 129 2.42 8.04 4.57
N ASP A 130 3.01 7.01 5.17
CA ASP A 130 3.41 5.74 4.53
C ASP A 130 2.23 5.02 3.84
N PHE A 131 1.06 4.96 4.47
CA PHE A 131 -0.14 4.40 3.86
C PHE A 131 -0.70 5.29 2.75
N ALA A 132 -0.47 6.60 2.80
CA ALA A 132 -0.81 7.49 1.69
C ALA A 132 0.10 7.26 0.46
N ALA A 133 1.40 7.05 0.69
CA ALA A 133 2.33 6.63 -0.35
C ALA A 133 1.90 5.27 -0.93
N LEU A 134 1.67 4.29 -0.07
CA LEU A 134 1.26 2.95 -0.49
C LEU A 134 -0.08 2.93 -1.23
N ALA A 135 -1.08 3.68 -0.77
CA ALA A 135 -2.35 3.86 -1.48
C ALA A 135 -2.13 4.43 -2.89
N SER A 136 -1.21 5.38 -3.04
CA SER A 136 -0.85 5.92 -4.35
C SER A 136 -0.28 4.87 -5.30
N ALA A 137 0.22 3.75 -4.80
CA ALA A 137 0.74 2.67 -5.62
C ALA A 137 -0.34 1.76 -6.19
N LEU A 138 -1.54 1.68 -5.58
CA LEU A 138 -2.58 0.71 -5.98
C LEU A 138 -2.92 0.74 -7.48
N PRO A 139 -3.06 1.91 -8.14
CA PRO A 139 -3.32 1.95 -9.59
C PRO A 139 -2.18 1.43 -10.47
N LEU A 140 -0.98 1.23 -9.90
CA LEU A 140 0.22 0.75 -10.59
C LEU A 140 0.51 -0.73 -10.34
N LEU A 141 -0.22 -1.38 -9.43
CA LEU A 141 -0.02 -2.78 -9.11
C LEU A 141 -0.66 -3.67 -10.17
N ASP A 142 0.10 -4.64 -10.64
CA ASP A 142 -0.39 -5.68 -11.53
C ASP A 142 -0.90 -6.90 -10.73
N GLU A 143 -1.54 -7.83 -11.43
CA GLU A 143 -2.05 -9.07 -10.82
C GLU A 143 -0.92 -9.92 -10.20
N ALA A 144 0.30 -9.83 -10.71
CA ALA A 144 1.46 -10.54 -10.16
C ALA A 144 1.90 -10.01 -8.78
N SER A 145 1.58 -8.74 -8.50
CA SER A 145 1.86 -8.07 -7.22
C SER A 145 0.78 -8.30 -6.16
N LEU A 146 -0.23 -9.12 -6.46
CA LEU A 146 -1.42 -9.32 -5.63
C LEU A 146 -1.72 -10.82 -5.44
N ALA A 147 -1.92 -11.24 -4.19
CA ALA A 147 -2.47 -12.55 -3.88
C ALA A 147 -3.95 -12.41 -3.47
N SER A 148 -4.87 -13.05 -4.18
CA SER A 148 -6.29 -13.03 -3.83
C SER A 148 -6.56 -13.84 -2.56
N ILE A 149 -7.30 -13.25 -1.62
CA ILE A 149 -7.75 -13.87 -0.36
C ILE A 149 -9.24 -14.28 -0.46
N GLY A 150 -9.94 -13.81 -1.48
CA GLY A 150 -11.36 -14.08 -1.71
C GLY A 150 -12.10 -12.88 -2.29
N GLY A 151 -13.39 -13.07 -2.55
CA GLY A 151 -14.28 -12.05 -3.07
C GLY A 151 -14.27 -11.94 -4.60
N ALA A 152 -14.85 -10.86 -5.11
CA ALA A 152 -14.96 -10.60 -6.54
C ALA A 152 -13.66 -10.01 -7.14
N GLN A 153 -13.62 -9.87 -8.46
CA GLN A 153 -12.55 -9.13 -9.14
C GLN A 153 -12.59 -7.64 -8.79
N CYS A 154 -11.40 -7.02 -8.79
CA CYS A 154 -11.23 -5.58 -8.63
C CYS A 154 -12.06 -4.83 -9.69
N ARG A 155 -12.85 -3.84 -9.26
CA ARG A 155 -13.57 -2.95 -10.16
C ARG A 155 -12.73 -1.70 -10.40
N ALA A 156 -12.25 -1.54 -11.62
CA ALA A 156 -11.47 -0.37 -12.00
C ALA A 156 -12.25 0.93 -11.73
N SER A 157 -11.52 1.98 -11.36
CA SER A 157 -12.06 3.33 -11.14
C SER A 157 -13.17 3.42 -10.08
N MET A 158 -13.22 2.48 -9.14
CA MET A 158 -14.07 2.53 -7.94
C MET A 158 -13.21 2.74 -6.70
N PRO A 159 -13.74 3.29 -5.59
CA PRO A 159 -12.97 3.49 -4.37
C PRO A 159 -12.25 2.21 -3.93
N GLN A 160 -10.97 2.33 -3.62
CA GLN A 160 -10.12 1.23 -3.14
C GLN A 160 -9.67 1.52 -1.72
N LEU A 161 -9.76 0.52 -0.85
CA LEU A 161 -9.28 0.64 0.53
C LEU A 161 -7.95 -0.08 0.66
N ILE A 162 -7.01 0.52 1.37
CA ILE A 162 -5.82 -0.17 1.86
C ILE A 162 -5.81 -0.17 3.39
N ILE A 163 -5.51 -1.32 3.98
CA ILE A 163 -5.41 -1.52 5.42
C ILE A 163 -4.29 -2.51 5.73
N GLY A 164 -3.50 -2.25 6.76
CA GLY A 164 -2.36 -3.13 7.02
C GLY A 164 -1.81 -3.03 8.44
N PRO A 165 -1.71 -4.16 9.16
CA PRO A 165 -1.01 -4.20 10.43
C PRO A 165 0.51 -4.13 10.20
N GLY A 166 1.16 -3.25 10.95
CA GLY A 166 2.60 -3.10 11.04
C GLY A 166 2.98 -2.80 12.49
N THR A 167 3.72 -1.73 12.73
CA THR A 167 3.90 -1.23 14.11
C THR A 167 2.60 -0.63 14.67
N GLY A 168 1.77 -0.05 13.79
CA GLY A 168 0.39 0.34 14.07
C GLY A 168 -0.58 -0.34 13.10
N LEU A 169 -1.76 0.25 12.89
CA LEU A 169 -2.73 -0.18 11.87
C LEU A 169 -3.02 0.98 10.91
N GLY A 170 -2.32 0.99 9.77
CA GLY A 170 -2.52 2.03 8.77
C GLY A 170 -3.76 1.77 7.91
N VAL A 171 -4.41 2.86 7.51
CA VAL A 171 -5.61 2.83 6.65
C VAL A 171 -5.56 4.02 5.69
N ALA A 172 -5.79 3.78 4.41
CA ALA A 172 -5.99 4.85 3.44
C ALA A 172 -6.97 4.42 2.35
N THR A 173 -7.50 5.40 1.61
CA THR A 173 -8.45 5.15 0.52
C THR A 173 -7.97 5.83 -0.75
N VAL A 174 -8.11 5.16 -1.88
CA VAL A 174 -7.94 5.76 -3.20
C VAL A 174 -9.31 6.02 -3.78
N LEU A 175 -9.57 7.28 -4.14
CA LEU A 175 -10.78 7.72 -4.79
C LEU A 175 -10.50 8.02 -6.25
N PHE A 176 -11.39 7.58 -7.12
CA PHE A 176 -11.36 7.86 -8.55
C PHE A 176 -12.53 8.79 -8.85
N GLY A 177 -12.23 9.99 -9.33
CA GLY A 177 -13.23 10.97 -9.77
C GLY A 177 -13.28 11.07 -11.29
N ASP A 178 -13.94 12.12 -11.80
CA ASP A 178 -14.02 12.41 -13.25
C ASP A 178 -12.68 12.89 -13.85
N THR A 179 -11.69 13.18 -13.00
CA THR A 179 -10.33 13.53 -13.42
C THR A 179 -9.48 12.27 -13.61
N ASP A 180 -8.54 12.30 -14.56
CA ASP A 180 -7.61 11.18 -14.83
C ASP A 180 -6.70 10.80 -13.65
N ALA A 181 -6.70 11.57 -12.55
CA ALA A 181 -5.85 11.34 -11.39
C ALA A 181 -6.61 10.79 -10.18
N PRO A 182 -6.31 9.56 -9.74
CA PRO A 182 -6.73 9.05 -8.43
C PRO A 182 -6.24 9.95 -7.29
N VAL A 183 -7.14 10.24 -6.35
CA VAL A 183 -6.90 11.02 -5.13
C VAL A 183 -6.75 10.07 -3.94
N VAL A 184 -5.73 10.29 -3.13
CA VAL A 184 -5.54 9.53 -1.89
C VAL A 184 -6.16 10.29 -0.72
N LEU A 185 -7.10 9.64 -0.04
CA LEU A 185 -7.62 10.04 1.25
C LEU A 185 -6.86 9.25 2.33
N ALA A 186 -5.87 9.91 2.93
CA ALA A 186 -5.21 9.41 4.12
C ALA A 186 -6.19 9.47 5.31
N GLY A 187 -6.08 8.52 6.25
CA GLY A 187 -6.94 8.51 7.41
C GLY A 187 -6.39 7.69 8.56
N GLU A 188 -6.92 7.96 9.74
CA GLU A 188 -6.49 7.32 10.99
C GLU A 188 -7.43 6.16 11.37
N GLY A 189 -7.77 5.33 10.37
CA GLY A 189 -8.72 4.24 10.52
C GLY A 189 -8.30 3.17 11.53
N GLY A 190 -7.00 3.10 11.87
CA GLY A 190 -6.48 2.24 12.94
C GLY A 190 -7.03 2.56 14.33
N TYR A 191 -7.34 3.83 14.60
CA TYR A 191 -7.83 4.27 15.92
C TYR A 191 -9.32 4.07 16.13
N VAL A 192 -10.07 3.51 15.18
CA VAL A 192 -11.49 3.19 15.38
C VAL A 192 -11.67 2.10 16.45
N THR A 193 -12.89 1.96 16.98
CA THR A 193 -13.18 0.93 17.99
C THR A 193 -13.05 -0.48 17.40
N LEU A 194 -12.43 -1.40 18.14
CA LEU A 194 -12.35 -2.81 17.75
C LEU A 194 -13.75 -3.46 17.81
N PRO A 195 -14.26 -4.05 16.71
CA PRO A 195 -15.52 -4.79 16.74
C PRO A 195 -15.32 -6.19 17.35
N VAL A 196 -16.22 -6.60 18.24
CA VAL A 196 -16.26 -7.95 18.84
C VAL A 196 -17.62 -8.60 18.63
N HIS A 197 -17.64 -9.90 18.38
CA HIS A 197 -18.83 -10.60 17.92
C HIS A 197 -19.05 -11.98 18.57
N THR A 198 -18.04 -12.58 19.19
CA THR A 198 -18.18 -13.86 19.91
C THR A 198 -17.96 -13.67 21.40
N ASP A 199 -18.49 -14.58 22.22
CA ASP A 199 -18.26 -14.54 23.67
C ASP A 199 -16.76 -14.67 24.02
N ARG A 200 -16.01 -15.43 23.22
CA ARG A 200 -14.55 -15.55 23.34
C ARG A 200 -13.84 -14.23 23.03
N GLU A 201 -14.20 -13.55 21.94
CA GLU A 201 -13.69 -12.21 21.60
C GLU A 201 -14.08 -11.18 22.68
N LEU A 202 -15.29 -11.27 23.22
CA LEU A 202 -15.77 -10.39 24.29
C LEU A 202 -14.96 -10.55 25.58
N ALA A 203 -14.66 -11.79 25.99
CA ALA A 203 -13.83 -12.07 27.17
C ALA A 203 -12.42 -11.50 27.01
N VAL A 204 -11.78 -11.74 25.85
CA VAL A 204 -10.48 -11.16 25.50
C VAL A 204 -10.53 -9.64 25.53
N TRP A 205 -11.56 -9.05 24.93
CA TRP A 205 -11.74 -7.60 24.92
C TRP A 205 -11.91 -7.01 26.32
N GLN A 206 -12.57 -7.70 27.24
CA GLN A 206 -12.69 -7.25 28.64
C GLN A 206 -11.31 -7.18 29.33
N VAL A 207 -10.43 -8.15 29.08
CA VAL A 207 -9.05 -8.11 29.57
C VAL A 207 -8.32 -6.89 28.98
N LEU A 208 -8.32 -6.73 27.65
CA LEU A 208 -7.68 -5.59 26.98
C LEU A 208 -8.24 -4.23 27.44
N ARG A 209 -9.55 -4.15 27.68
CA ARG A 209 -10.21 -2.96 28.20
C ARG A 209 -9.71 -2.62 29.61
N SER A 210 -9.48 -3.61 30.47
CA SER A 210 -8.96 -3.36 31.82
C SER A 210 -7.54 -2.77 31.79
N LEU A 211 -6.75 -3.11 30.76
CA LEU A 211 -5.39 -2.61 30.57
C LEU A 211 -5.35 -1.20 29.94
N PHE A 212 -6.19 -0.95 28.93
CA PHE A 212 -6.06 0.25 28.08
C PHE A 212 -7.24 1.22 28.18
N GLY A 213 -8.31 0.87 28.90
CA GLY A 213 -9.58 1.58 28.88
C GLY A 213 -10.29 1.43 27.55
N ARG A 214 -9.94 2.24 26.55
CA ARG A 214 -10.48 2.12 25.18
C ARG A 214 -9.62 1.17 24.36
N VAL A 215 -10.26 0.19 23.72
CA VAL A 215 -9.61 -0.76 22.80
C VAL A 215 -9.87 -0.33 21.35
N SER A 216 -8.88 0.29 20.72
CA SER A 216 -8.91 0.57 19.28
C SER A 216 -8.61 -0.68 18.46
N ALA A 217 -8.91 -0.65 17.16
CA ALA A 217 -8.52 -1.69 16.22
C ALA A 217 -7.00 -1.89 16.23
N GLU A 218 -6.21 -0.81 16.18
CA GLU A 218 -4.75 -0.85 16.26
C GLU A 218 -4.23 -1.52 17.53
N ARG A 219 -4.94 -1.43 18.67
CA ARG A 219 -4.50 -2.06 19.92
C ARG A 219 -4.40 -3.59 19.82
N VAL A 220 -5.04 -4.17 18.81
CA VAL A 220 -5.02 -5.62 18.53
C VAL A 220 -4.39 -5.92 17.17
N LEU A 221 -4.71 -5.12 16.15
CA LEU A 221 -4.32 -5.35 14.76
C LEU A 221 -2.98 -4.70 14.40
N CYS A 222 -1.94 -5.01 15.17
CA CYS A 222 -0.55 -4.66 14.88
C CYS A 222 0.37 -5.70 15.54
N GLY A 223 1.69 -5.59 15.34
CA GLY A 223 2.65 -6.54 15.92
C GLY A 223 2.55 -6.66 17.45
N SER A 224 2.58 -5.54 18.17
CA SER A 224 2.41 -5.56 19.64
C SER A 224 0.98 -5.96 20.04
N GLY A 225 -0.03 -5.58 19.26
CA GLY A 225 -1.41 -5.98 19.50
C GLY A 225 -1.64 -7.49 19.43
N LEU A 226 -0.90 -8.21 18.58
CA LEU A 226 -0.93 -9.68 18.53
C LEU A 226 -0.39 -10.30 19.84
N VAL A 227 0.65 -9.69 20.42
CA VAL A 227 1.20 -10.11 21.73
C VAL A 227 0.17 -9.89 22.83
N GLU A 228 -0.48 -8.73 22.84
CA GLU A 228 -1.56 -8.43 23.80
C GLU A 228 -2.74 -9.40 23.65
N LEU A 229 -3.10 -9.74 22.41
CA LEU A 229 -4.17 -10.69 22.11
C LEU A 229 -3.86 -12.08 22.68
N TYR A 230 -2.65 -12.59 22.44
CA TYR A 230 -2.19 -13.87 22.97
C TYR A 230 -2.19 -13.89 24.50
N ASN A 231 -1.65 -12.83 25.13
CA ASN A 231 -1.59 -12.74 26.59
C ASN A 231 -3.00 -12.66 27.19
N ALA A 232 -3.91 -11.92 26.56
CA ALA A 232 -5.31 -11.84 26.99
C ALA A 232 -6.03 -13.19 26.90
N LEU A 233 -5.78 -13.99 25.85
CA LEU A 233 -6.28 -15.37 25.77
C LEU A 233 -5.81 -16.22 26.96
N GLY A 234 -4.53 -16.10 27.33
CA GLY A 234 -3.97 -16.77 28.51
C GLY A 234 -4.69 -16.41 29.81
N VAL A 235 -4.97 -15.13 30.02
CA VAL A 235 -5.72 -14.65 31.19
C VAL A 235 -7.15 -15.23 31.21
N VAL A 236 -7.83 -15.24 30.06
CA VAL A 236 -9.19 -15.82 29.96
C VAL A 236 -9.19 -17.31 30.29
N ASP A 237 -8.12 -18.03 29.93
CA ASP A 237 -7.96 -19.46 30.22
C ASP A 237 -7.44 -19.76 31.64
N GLY A 238 -7.17 -18.73 32.45
CA GLY A 238 -6.61 -18.89 33.79
C GLY A 238 -5.18 -19.41 33.80
N VAL A 239 -4.42 -19.20 32.72
CA VAL A 239 -3.01 -19.58 32.62
C VAL A 239 -2.14 -18.47 33.22
N ASP A 240 -1.59 -18.72 34.41
CA ASP A 240 -0.67 -17.80 35.07
C ASP A 240 0.74 -17.82 34.43
N GLY A 241 1.29 -16.62 34.18
CA GLY A 241 2.75 -16.41 34.05
C GLY A 241 3.43 -16.70 32.70
N ALA A 242 2.76 -17.33 31.72
CA ALA A 242 3.32 -17.51 30.38
C ALA A 242 2.93 -16.35 29.46
N GLN A 243 3.68 -15.24 29.57
CA GLN A 243 3.56 -14.11 28.66
C GLN A 243 4.54 -14.27 27.50
N GLU A 244 4.02 -14.24 26.27
CA GLU A 244 4.89 -14.02 25.12
C GLU A 244 5.26 -12.54 25.05
N SER A 245 6.47 -12.27 24.57
CA SER A 245 6.98 -10.90 24.42
C SER A 245 7.17 -10.49 22.97
N SER A 246 6.98 -11.43 22.04
CA SER A 246 7.32 -11.23 20.63
C SER A 246 6.26 -11.79 19.71
N SER A 247 5.77 -10.93 18.80
CA SER A 247 4.87 -11.35 17.72
C SER A 247 5.53 -12.39 16.81
N TYR A 248 6.87 -12.35 16.66
CA TYR A 248 7.61 -13.31 15.85
C TYR A 248 7.50 -14.73 16.39
N GLU A 249 7.65 -14.95 17.70
CA GLU A 249 7.52 -16.30 18.28
C GLU A 249 6.07 -16.77 18.23
N ILE A 250 5.09 -15.88 18.44
CA ILE A 250 3.67 -16.21 18.26
C ILE A 250 3.39 -16.67 16.83
N VAL A 251 3.84 -15.95 15.81
CA VAL A 251 3.67 -16.35 14.41
C VAL A 251 4.34 -17.71 14.19
N LYS A 252 5.61 -17.84 14.54
CA LYS A 252 6.39 -19.06 14.33
C LYS A 252 5.76 -20.30 14.99
N HIS A 253 5.35 -20.22 16.25
CA HIS A 253 4.73 -21.34 16.96
C HIS A 253 3.29 -21.60 16.50
N GLY A 254 2.49 -20.55 16.25
CA GLY A 254 1.12 -20.71 15.73
C GLY A 254 1.06 -21.29 14.32
N MET A 255 2.11 -21.04 13.51
CA MET A 255 2.29 -21.68 12.21
C MET A 255 2.69 -23.15 12.33
N ALA A 256 3.40 -23.54 13.40
CA ALA A 256 3.91 -24.90 13.60
C ALA A 256 2.90 -25.85 14.27
N ASP A 257 2.05 -25.33 15.18
CA ASP A 257 1.06 -26.13 15.91
C ASP A 257 -0.33 -25.48 15.86
N ALA A 258 -1.25 -26.15 15.16
CA ALA A 258 -2.62 -25.67 15.01
C ALA A 258 -3.48 -25.76 16.29
N SER A 259 -3.02 -26.49 17.32
CA SER A 259 -3.73 -26.62 18.60
C SER A 259 -3.22 -25.65 19.67
N SER A 260 -2.23 -24.82 19.32
CA SER A 260 -1.57 -23.90 20.23
C SER A 260 -2.41 -22.63 20.48
N ARG A 261 -2.16 -21.97 21.62
CA ARG A 261 -2.75 -20.65 21.92
C ARG A 261 -2.27 -19.59 20.94
N GLU A 262 -1.04 -19.73 20.45
CA GLU A 262 -0.45 -18.90 19.41
C GLU A 262 -1.27 -18.99 18.13
N ARG A 263 -1.67 -20.20 17.72
CA ARG A 263 -2.59 -20.37 16.58
C ARG A 263 -3.94 -19.70 16.84
N GLU A 264 -4.54 -19.88 18.02
CA GLU A 264 -5.81 -19.22 18.35
C GLU A 264 -5.69 -17.69 18.25
N ALA A 265 -4.57 -17.11 18.70
CA ALA A 265 -4.30 -15.68 18.57
C ALA A 265 -4.22 -15.25 17.10
N LEU A 266 -3.52 -16.00 16.24
CA LEU A 266 -3.45 -15.72 14.79
C LEU A 266 -4.84 -15.80 14.12
N ASP A 267 -5.63 -16.83 14.43
CA ASP A 267 -6.95 -17.02 13.85
C ASP A 267 -7.94 -15.93 14.30
N MET A 268 -7.88 -15.52 15.57
CA MET A 268 -8.68 -14.40 16.09
C MET A 268 -8.22 -13.07 15.49
N PHE A 269 -6.92 -12.85 15.36
CA PHE A 269 -6.35 -11.66 14.70
C PHE A 269 -6.87 -11.51 13.26
N LEU A 270 -6.80 -12.57 12.45
CA LEU A 270 -7.29 -12.55 11.07
C LEU A 270 -8.81 -12.38 11.00
N SER A 271 -9.55 -12.93 11.97
CA SER A 271 -11.01 -12.74 12.08
C SER A 271 -11.37 -11.27 12.32
N LEU A 272 -10.72 -10.65 13.31
CA LEU A 272 -10.93 -9.25 13.69
C LEU A 272 -10.48 -8.29 12.58
N LEU A 273 -9.38 -8.62 11.87
CA LEU A 273 -8.95 -7.87 10.69
C LEU A 273 -10.01 -7.88 9.59
N GLY A 274 -10.62 -9.04 9.33
CA GLY A 274 -11.75 -9.16 8.42
C GLY A 274 -12.91 -8.24 8.80
N ASP A 275 -13.27 -8.21 10.09
CA ASP A 275 -14.35 -7.33 10.56
C ASP A 275 -14.04 -5.84 10.39
N VAL A 276 -12.83 -5.41 10.75
CA VAL A 276 -12.40 -4.01 10.64
C VAL A 276 -12.32 -3.60 9.17
N ALA A 277 -11.74 -4.43 8.31
CA ALA A 277 -11.68 -4.19 6.88
C ALA A 277 -13.09 -4.11 6.26
N GLY A 278 -14.03 -4.97 6.67
CA GLY A 278 -15.42 -4.93 6.20
C GLY A 278 -16.16 -3.67 6.64
N ASN A 279 -15.94 -3.20 7.87
CA ASN A 279 -16.50 -1.94 8.35
C ASN A 279 -15.96 -0.75 7.53
N ALA A 280 -14.64 -0.72 7.29
CA ALA A 280 -14.02 0.33 6.51
C ALA A 280 -14.50 0.32 5.04
N ALA A 281 -14.62 -0.86 4.43
CA ALA A 281 -15.11 -1.02 3.06
C ALA A 281 -16.56 -0.52 2.90
N LEU A 282 -17.44 -0.80 3.86
CA LEU A 282 -18.81 -0.27 3.87
C LEU A 282 -18.83 1.25 4.05
N THR A 283 -17.98 1.77 4.93
CA THR A 283 -17.92 3.21 5.24
C THR A 283 -17.47 4.04 4.04
N LEU A 284 -16.49 3.52 3.29
CA LEU A 284 -15.84 4.24 2.19
C LEU A 284 -16.38 3.84 0.81
N GLY A 285 -17.28 2.87 0.75
CA GLY A 285 -17.83 2.37 -0.52
C GLY A 285 -16.76 1.68 -1.38
N ALA A 286 -15.85 0.91 -0.78
CA ALA A 286 -14.63 0.37 -1.40
C ALA A 286 -14.87 -0.76 -2.42
N ARG A 287 -15.71 -0.51 -3.43
CA ARG A 287 -16.07 -1.47 -4.49
C ARG A 287 -14.92 -1.80 -5.44
N GLY A 288 -13.87 -0.98 -5.44
CA GLY A 288 -12.64 -1.24 -6.17
C GLY A 288 -11.76 -2.30 -5.50
N GLY A 289 -12.11 -2.76 -4.31
CA GLY A 289 -11.38 -3.80 -3.59
C GLY A 289 -10.75 -3.30 -2.30
N VAL A 290 -10.37 -4.27 -1.48
CA VAL A 290 -9.62 -4.07 -0.24
C VAL A 290 -8.25 -4.70 -0.40
N PHE A 291 -7.22 -3.91 -0.14
CA PHE A 291 -5.82 -4.30 -0.27
C PHE A 291 -5.22 -4.38 1.13
N LEU A 292 -4.75 -5.56 1.49
CA LEU A 292 -4.04 -5.82 2.72
C LEU A 292 -2.54 -5.63 2.48
N ASN A 293 -1.86 -5.00 3.43
CA ASN A 293 -0.41 -4.84 3.40
C ASN A 293 0.21 -5.10 4.78
N GLY A 294 1.50 -5.40 4.81
CA GLY A 294 2.29 -5.50 6.03
C GLY A 294 3.14 -6.77 6.06
N ASP A 295 4.32 -6.67 6.66
CA ASP A 295 5.26 -7.79 6.77
C ASP A 295 4.62 -8.95 7.56
N LEU A 296 3.86 -8.65 8.62
CA LEU A 296 3.12 -9.64 9.40
C LEU A 296 2.13 -10.44 8.55
N LEU A 297 1.35 -9.77 7.68
CA LEU A 297 0.40 -10.50 6.82
C LEU A 297 1.09 -11.32 5.73
N ASN A 298 2.26 -10.87 5.26
CA ASN A 298 3.07 -11.66 4.33
C ASN A 298 3.61 -12.93 5.00
N GLU A 299 4.01 -12.87 6.27
CA GLU A 299 4.37 -14.07 7.05
C GLU A 299 3.17 -15.01 7.28
N LEU A 300 1.97 -14.44 7.45
CA LEU A 300 0.72 -15.18 7.61
C LEU A 300 0.07 -15.61 6.29
N ALA A 301 0.68 -15.30 5.14
CA ALA A 301 0.11 -15.61 3.83
C ALA A 301 -0.36 -17.07 3.66
N PRO A 302 0.36 -18.10 4.17
CA PRO A 302 -0.11 -19.49 4.07
C PRO A 302 -1.42 -19.78 4.84
N LEU A 303 -1.77 -18.99 5.86
CA LEU A 303 -3.02 -19.16 6.60
C LEU A 303 -4.22 -18.47 5.96
N LEU A 304 -4.00 -17.43 5.15
CA LEU A 304 -5.07 -16.55 4.64
C LEU A 304 -6.19 -17.32 3.92
N PRO A 305 -5.92 -18.28 2.99
CA PRO A 305 -6.98 -18.98 2.26
C PRO A 305 -7.91 -19.83 3.14
N GLY A 306 -7.43 -20.30 4.30
CA GLY A 306 -8.22 -21.10 5.25
C GLY A 306 -8.72 -20.33 6.47
N SER A 307 -8.31 -19.06 6.59
CA SER A 307 -8.67 -18.22 7.73
C SER A 307 -10.12 -17.73 7.64
N ALA A 308 -10.65 -17.25 8.77
CA ALA A 308 -11.97 -16.65 8.80
C ALA A 308 -12.01 -15.22 8.24
N LEU A 309 -10.88 -14.62 7.83
CA LEU A 309 -10.78 -13.21 7.42
C LEU A 309 -11.86 -12.83 6.39
N HIS A 310 -11.95 -13.56 5.28
CA HIS A 310 -12.94 -13.28 4.23
C HIS A 310 -14.38 -13.47 4.73
N SER A 311 -14.63 -14.54 5.49
CA SER A 311 -15.98 -14.80 6.02
C SER A 311 -16.42 -13.72 7.02
N ARG A 312 -15.49 -13.18 7.82
CA ARG A 312 -15.73 -12.10 8.80
C ARG A 312 -15.91 -10.76 8.11
N PHE A 313 -15.14 -10.51 7.05
CA PHE A 313 -15.33 -9.37 6.17
C PHE A 313 -16.77 -9.29 5.65
N GLU A 314 -17.31 -10.36 5.08
CA GLU A 314 -18.68 -10.39 4.55
C GLU A 314 -19.79 -10.37 5.61
N ARG A 315 -19.49 -10.72 6.87
CA ARG A 315 -20.50 -10.95 7.92
C ARG A 315 -21.05 -9.64 8.50
N LYS A 316 -21.72 -8.86 7.65
CA LYS A 316 -22.29 -7.54 7.97
C LYS A 316 -23.82 -7.49 7.82
N GLY A 317 -24.49 -8.64 8.01
CA GLY A 317 -25.94 -8.75 7.92
C GLY A 317 -26.47 -8.23 6.59
N ARG A 318 -27.29 -7.17 6.63
CA ARG A 318 -27.85 -6.51 5.43
C ARG A 318 -26.78 -5.88 4.52
N GLY A 319 -25.57 -5.62 5.03
CA GLY A 319 -24.42 -5.16 4.24
C GLY A 319 -23.71 -6.26 3.46
N ARG A 320 -24.01 -7.55 3.70
CA ARG A 320 -23.34 -8.67 3.03
C ARG A 320 -23.41 -8.61 1.49
N PRO A 321 -24.56 -8.30 0.84
CA PRO A 321 -24.60 -8.21 -0.61
C PRO A 321 -23.67 -7.15 -1.21
N PHE A 322 -23.38 -6.07 -0.46
CA PHE A 322 -22.40 -5.10 -0.90
C PHE A 322 -20.98 -5.68 -0.88
N LEU A 323 -20.61 -6.38 0.20
CA LEU A 323 -19.25 -6.88 0.42
C LEU A 323 -18.93 -8.17 -0.34
N ALA A 324 -19.92 -9.00 -0.67
CA ALA A 324 -19.74 -10.16 -1.53
C ALA A 324 -19.20 -9.78 -2.93
N ASP A 325 -19.43 -8.54 -3.36
CA ASP A 325 -18.96 -7.96 -4.61
C ASP A 325 -17.58 -7.28 -4.50
N VAL A 326 -16.90 -7.37 -3.34
CA VAL A 326 -15.63 -6.69 -3.07
C VAL A 326 -14.52 -7.73 -2.92
N GLY A 327 -13.50 -7.65 -3.77
CA GLY A 327 -12.30 -8.49 -3.66
C GLY A 327 -11.39 -8.08 -2.50
N ILE A 328 -10.73 -9.05 -1.89
CA ILE A 328 -9.68 -8.84 -0.89
C ILE A 328 -8.36 -9.39 -1.41
N PHE A 329 -7.31 -8.56 -1.39
CA PHE A 329 -6.00 -8.90 -1.96
C PHE A 329 -4.89 -8.61 -0.95
N LEU A 330 -3.90 -9.50 -0.82
CA LEU A 330 -2.63 -9.19 -0.16
C LEU A 330 -1.67 -8.59 -1.18
N ILE A 331 -1.10 -7.42 -0.87
CA ILE A 331 0.00 -6.83 -1.64
C ILE A 331 1.27 -7.63 -1.34
N THR A 332 1.84 -8.26 -2.37
CA THR A 332 3.09 -9.04 -2.27
C THR A 332 4.31 -8.25 -2.71
N ASP A 333 4.11 -7.12 -3.39
CA ASP A 333 5.17 -6.20 -3.79
C ASP A 333 5.70 -5.40 -2.59
N ARG A 334 6.90 -5.77 -2.13
CA ARG A 334 7.60 -5.15 -1.00
C ARG A 334 8.03 -3.71 -1.24
N PHE A 335 7.96 -3.23 -2.48
CA PHE A 335 8.37 -1.88 -2.88
C PHE A 335 7.20 -1.01 -3.35
N ALA A 336 5.96 -1.46 -3.13
CA ALA A 336 4.76 -0.72 -3.52
C ALA A 336 4.76 0.73 -2.96
N ALA A 337 5.15 0.95 -1.70
CA ALA A 337 5.24 2.29 -1.12
C ALA A 337 6.19 3.22 -1.92
N LEU A 338 7.34 2.70 -2.38
CA LEU A 338 8.29 3.46 -3.20
C LEU A 338 7.70 3.79 -4.58
N LYS A 339 7.00 2.84 -5.22
CA LYS A 339 6.26 3.10 -6.47
C LYS A 339 5.20 4.19 -6.29
N GLY A 340 4.53 4.19 -5.14
CA GLY A 340 3.60 5.23 -4.73
C GLY A 340 4.24 6.61 -4.64
N CYS A 341 5.40 6.71 -3.99
CA CYS A 341 6.20 7.94 -3.94
C CYS A 341 6.60 8.45 -5.34
N VAL A 342 6.98 7.55 -6.25
CA VAL A 342 7.27 7.92 -7.66
C VAL A 342 6.04 8.53 -8.31
N ARG A 343 4.86 7.93 -8.14
CA ARG A 343 3.61 8.45 -8.70
C ARG A 343 3.27 9.83 -8.13
N MET A 344 3.45 10.03 -6.82
CA MET A 344 3.17 11.30 -6.16
C MET A 344 4.04 12.44 -6.74
N LEU A 345 5.33 12.18 -6.98
CA LEU A 345 6.25 13.14 -7.63
C LEU A 345 5.90 13.45 -9.09
N ALA A 346 5.21 12.53 -9.77
CA ALA A 346 4.78 12.73 -11.16
C ALA A 346 3.51 13.60 -11.26
N GLY A 347 2.75 13.73 -10.17
CA GLY A 347 1.53 14.53 -10.07
C GLY A 347 0.34 13.98 -10.88
N PRO A 348 -0.80 14.71 -10.88
CA PRO A 348 -2.07 14.31 -11.51
C PRO A 348 -2.07 14.05 -13.04
N GLY A 349 -0.93 14.07 -13.73
CA GLY A 349 -0.84 13.88 -15.19
C GLY A 349 0.40 13.13 -15.66
N GLY A 350 1.13 12.48 -14.74
CA GLY A 350 2.42 11.86 -14.99
C GLY A 350 2.37 10.42 -15.55
N GLY A 351 1.20 9.79 -15.60
CA GLY A 351 1.01 8.52 -16.27
C GLY A 351 1.41 8.63 -17.74
N THR A 352 2.22 7.70 -18.21
CA THR A 352 2.66 7.61 -19.61
C THR A 352 1.47 7.78 -20.54
N ARG A 353 1.38 8.96 -21.18
CA ARG A 353 0.53 9.16 -22.35
C ARG A 353 1.09 8.28 -23.46
N GLU A 354 0.65 7.03 -23.54
CA GLU A 354 0.59 6.39 -24.84
C GLU A 354 -0.38 7.23 -25.65
N ARG A 355 0.16 7.96 -26.63
CA ARG A 355 -0.66 8.58 -27.67
C ARG A 355 -1.46 7.43 -28.26
N ARG A 356 -2.79 7.45 -28.09
CA ARG A 356 -3.65 6.82 -29.07
C ARG A 356 -3.35 7.58 -30.36
N ASP A 357 -2.54 6.98 -31.21
CA ASP A 357 -2.51 7.35 -32.62
C ASP A 357 -3.94 7.12 -33.12
N SER A 358 -4.72 8.19 -33.11
CA SER A 358 -5.90 8.30 -33.94
C SER A 358 -5.40 8.43 -35.37
N ASP A 359 -5.04 7.30 -35.95
CA ASP A 359 -4.96 7.17 -37.40
C ASP A 359 -6.34 7.41 -37.97
N ALA A 360 -6.34 8.25 -39.00
CA ALA A 360 -7.50 8.74 -39.71
C ALA A 360 -8.27 7.62 -40.45
N ALA A 361 -9.60 7.70 -40.40
CA ALA A 361 -10.50 7.53 -41.52
C ALA A 361 -11.84 8.21 -41.22
#